data_AF-A0A7X9A604-F1
#
_entry.id   AF-A0A7X9A604-F1
#
_cell.length_a   1.000
_cell.length_b   1.000
_cell.length_c   1.000
_cell.angle_alpha   90.00
_cell.angle_beta   90.00
_cell.angle_gamma   90.00
#
_symmetry.space_group_name_H-M   'P 1'
#
loop_
_entity.id
_entity.type
_entity.pdbx_description
1 polymer ?
#
loop_
_entity_poly.entity_id
_entity_poly.type
_entity_poly.pdbx_seq_one_letter_code
_entity_poly.pdbx_strand_id
1 'polypeptide(L)'
;MDELFKNLNAKNKKDYYKSLSALEVLKNTPLVFDAYKHSKETKGDIILHIYGLLQNMFVSIDALYDLCRLNMHYKYNVNINQNETLRKVKHIRNDIVGHPTHRTYEGGGVGYSMLNLEKTTLKEIIYETHFFKDNNHEIISNNVDTYKLMDEFISESSVIIEELKNHLMVERDKTLFNLSYDIANNVRKYIYNLDDLHNLRDTYIKKYKVSKGSNNRILWRIRLLEKCFSWTDTNEDVLELIEYLTFKESYKIHEMCAKLENVSPQKLFKPLPKLLKEMYRFLNKNKDKRKYIKTLLDNSSMYYKKDLEALKGPKIISYLETLTDADLIYLVGKGINDYKVKSK
;
A
#
# COMPACT_ATOMS: atom_id res chain seq x y z
N MET A 1 0.87 13.50 -21.14
CA MET A 1 2.17 12.79 -21.16
C MET A 1 3.30 13.65 -21.68
N ASP A 2 3.17 14.34 -22.82
CA ASP A 2 4.32 15.06 -23.42
C ASP A 2 4.83 16.27 -22.61
N GLU A 3 3.98 16.87 -21.78
CA GLU A 3 4.39 17.90 -20.82
C GLU A 3 5.18 17.31 -19.62
N LEU A 4 4.91 16.05 -19.26
CA LEU A 4 5.66 15.33 -18.22
C LEU A 4 7.10 15.06 -18.70
N PHE A 5 7.29 14.74 -19.99
CA PHE A 5 8.61 14.54 -20.60
C PHE A 5 9.52 15.77 -20.46
N LYS A 6 8.96 16.98 -20.59
CA LYS A 6 9.74 18.23 -20.51
C LYS A 6 10.26 18.53 -19.10
N ASN A 7 9.60 17.99 -18.08
CA ASN A 7 9.85 18.29 -16.68
C ASN A 7 10.44 17.10 -15.90
N LEU A 8 10.90 16.06 -16.59
CA LEU A 8 11.54 14.91 -15.94
C LEU A 8 12.82 15.36 -15.22
N ASN A 9 12.90 15.04 -13.93
CA ASN A 9 14.07 15.34 -13.12
C ASN A 9 15.14 14.25 -13.33
N ALA A 10 15.80 14.26 -14.48
CA ALA A 10 16.87 13.32 -14.79
C ALA A 10 18.19 13.78 -14.15
N LYS A 11 18.57 13.17 -13.02
CA LYS A 11 19.86 13.44 -12.37
C LYS A 11 21.07 12.92 -13.14
N ASN A 12 20.86 11.90 -13.97
CA ASN A 12 21.88 11.28 -14.79
C ASN A 12 21.22 10.56 -15.99
N LYS A 13 22.06 10.10 -16.93
CA LYS A 13 21.63 9.39 -18.14
C LYS A 13 20.80 8.12 -17.84
N LYS A 14 21.12 7.39 -16.79
CA LYS A 14 20.38 6.17 -16.38
C LYS A 14 18.96 6.51 -15.94
N ASP A 15 18.79 7.52 -15.08
CA ASP A 15 17.49 7.95 -14.57
C ASP A 15 16.62 8.56 -15.68
N TYR A 16 17.25 9.21 -16.66
CA TYR A 16 16.59 9.68 -17.88
C TYR A 16 15.97 8.51 -18.68
N TYR A 17 16.78 7.55 -19.12
CA TYR A 17 16.27 6.41 -19.91
C TYR A 17 15.29 5.54 -19.14
N LYS A 18 15.47 5.41 -17.82
CA LYS A 18 14.52 4.70 -16.97
C LYS A 18 13.16 5.40 -16.96
N SER A 19 13.14 6.74 -16.89
CA SER A 19 11.90 7.51 -16.99
C SER A 19 11.26 7.40 -18.38
N LEU A 20 12.05 7.48 -19.45
CA LEU A 20 11.56 7.29 -20.82
C LEU A 20 10.92 5.92 -21.01
N SER A 21 11.59 4.86 -20.56
CA SER A 21 11.07 3.49 -20.63
C SER A 21 9.76 3.33 -19.87
N ALA A 22 9.63 3.94 -18.68
CA ALA A 22 8.41 3.89 -17.91
C ALA A 22 7.27 4.66 -18.60
N LEU A 23 7.54 5.83 -19.20
CA LEU A 23 6.55 6.58 -19.97
C LEU A 23 6.08 5.81 -21.21
N GLU A 24 7.00 5.14 -21.89
CA GLU A 24 6.70 4.34 -23.08
C GLU A 24 5.76 3.18 -22.76
N VAL A 25 6.03 2.46 -21.65
CA VAL A 25 5.12 1.41 -21.15
C VAL A 25 3.71 1.96 -20.94
N LEU A 26 3.59 3.12 -20.27
CA LEU A 26 2.29 3.73 -19.98
C LEU A 26 1.58 4.24 -21.24
N LYS A 27 2.32 4.74 -22.25
CA LYS A 27 1.77 5.11 -23.56
C LYS A 27 1.23 3.91 -24.32
N ASN A 28 1.86 2.74 -24.16
CA ASN A 28 1.46 1.51 -24.83
C ASN A 28 0.25 0.82 -24.17
N THR A 29 -0.02 1.06 -22.89
CA THR A 29 -1.14 0.40 -22.19
C THR A 29 -2.50 0.61 -22.85
N PRO A 30 -2.92 1.84 -23.20
CA PRO A 30 -4.18 2.03 -23.93
C PRO A 30 -4.25 1.28 -25.25
N LEU A 31 -3.12 1.15 -25.98
CA LEU A 31 -3.05 0.41 -27.24
C LEU A 31 -3.22 -1.10 -27.02
N VAL A 32 -2.60 -1.64 -25.97
CA VAL A 32 -2.78 -3.06 -25.57
C VAL A 32 -4.23 -3.32 -25.17
N PHE A 33 -4.85 -2.38 -24.46
CA PHE A 33 -6.23 -2.51 -24.02
C PHE A 33 -7.21 -2.48 -25.20
N ASP A 34 -6.97 -1.59 -26.16
CA ASP A 34 -7.76 -1.52 -27.38
C ASP A 34 -7.59 -2.80 -28.22
N ALA A 35 -6.36 -3.27 -28.41
CA ALA A 35 -6.10 -4.52 -29.12
C ALA A 35 -6.81 -5.72 -28.46
N TYR A 36 -6.74 -5.82 -27.13
CA TYR A 36 -7.42 -6.87 -26.35
C TYR A 36 -8.94 -6.86 -26.55
N LYS A 37 -9.58 -5.67 -26.59
CA LYS A 37 -11.03 -5.54 -26.78
C LYS A 37 -11.49 -5.98 -28.17
N HIS A 38 -10.61 -5.97 -29.17
CA HIS A 38 -10.91 -6.32 -30.57
C HIS A 38 -10.32 -7.68 -30.99
N SER A 39 -9.78 -8.43 -30.04
CA SER A 39 -9.19 -9.75 -30.27
C SER A 39 -10.19 -10.83 -30.67
N LYS A 40 -9.68 -11.88 -31.32
CA LYS A 40 -10.46 -13.09 -31.62
C LYS A 40 -10.60 -13.97 -30.38
N GLU A 41 -11.69 -14.74 -30.34
CA GLU A 41 -12.05 -15.60 -29.20
C GLU A 41 -11.83 -17.10 -29.49
N THR A 42 -10.67 -17.49 -30.03
CA THR A 42 -10.28 -18.90 -29.93
C THR A 42 -9.70 -19.18 -28.55
N LYS A 43 -9.78 -20.43 -28.05
CA LYS A 43 -9.23 -20.77 -26.72
C LYS A 43 -7.74 -20.41 -26.59
N GLY A 44 -6.95 -20.63 -27.63
CA GLY A 44 -5.53 -20.25 -27.66
C GLY A 44 -5.32 -18.73 -27.62
N ASP A 45 -6.12 -18.00 -28.40
CA ASP A 45 -6.06 -16.53 -28.43
C ASP A 45 -6.47 -15.92 -27.09
N ILE A 46 -7.53 -16.44 -26.45
CA ILE A 46 -8.00 -15.98 -25.13
C ILE A 46 -6.87 -16.05 -24.10
N ILE A 47 -6.15 -17.18 -24.03
CA ILE A 47 -5.02 -17.36 -23.11
C ILE A 47 -3.93 -16.34 -23.40
N LEU A 48 -3.51 -16.24 -24.67
CA LEU A 48 -2.46 -15.32 -25.08
C LEU A 48 -2.80 -13.87 -24.73
N HIS A 49 -4.04 -13.46 -24.98
CA HIS A 49 -4.54 -12.12 -24.71
C HIS A 49 -4.62 -11.84 -23.22
N ILE A 50 -5.14 -12.77 -22.40
CA ILE A 50 -5.18 -12.61 -20.93
C ILE A 50 -3.78 -12.47 -20.37
N TYR A 51 -2.85 -13.30 -20.82
CA TYR A 51 -1.45 -13.25 -20.38
C TYR A 51 -0.81 -11.92 -20.74
N GLY A 52 -1.00 -11.47 -21.98
CA GLY A 52 -0.51 -10.18 -22.45
C GLY A 52 -1.10 -9.00 -21.68
N LEU A 53 -2.42 -9.02 -21.43
CA LEU A 53 -3.13 -7.98 -20.68
C LEU A 53 -2.61 -7.89 -19.24
N LEU A 54 -2.64 -8.99 -18.49
CA LEU A 54 -2.24 -9.01 -17.08
C LEU A 54 -0.76 -8.64 -16.92
N GLN A 55 0.10 -9.08 -17.84
CA GLN A 55 1.51 -8.71 -17.83
C GLN A 55 1.71 -7.22 -18.16
N ASN A 56 0.99 -6.66 -19.14
CA ASN A 56 1.05 -5.24 -19.44
C ASN A 56 0.62 -4.40 -18.24
N MET A 57 -0.53 -4.70 -17.64
CA MET A 57 -1.03 -3.98 -16.46
C MET A 57 -0.01 -4.00 -15.31
N PHE A 58 0.58 -5.16 -15.03
CA PHE A 58 1.58 -5.29 -13.97
C PHE A 58 2.84 -4.45 -14.25
N VAL A 59 3.37 -4.50 -15.47
CA VAL A 59 4.54 -3.68 -15.87
C VAL A 59 4.22 -2.18 -15.84
N SER A 60 2.98 -1.81 -16.15
CA SER A 60 2.52 -0.42 -16.04
C SER A 60 2.42 0.07 -14.60
N ILE A 61 2.06 -0.80 -13.65
CA ILE A 61 2.16 -0.48 -12.21
C ILE A 61 3.62 -0.18 -11.83
N ASP A 62 4.56 -1.01 -12.27
CA ASP A 62 5.99 -0.79 -12.02
C ASP A 62 6.49 0.50 -12.67
N ALA A 63 6.01 0.83 -13.87
CA ALA A 63 6.30 2.09 -14.55
C ALA A 63 5.81 3.31 -13.76
N LEU A 64 4.57 3.28 -13.22
CA LEU A 64 4.06 4.34 -12.34
C LEU A 64 4.96 4.50 -11.10
N TYR A 65 5.37 3.39 -10.48
CA TYR A 65 6.28 3.42 -9.34
C TYR A 65 7.62 4.05 -9.64
N ASP A 66 8.20 3.67 -10.76
CA ASP A 66 9.50 4.16 -11.17
C ASP A 66 9.44 5.64 -11.52
N LEU A 67 8.38 6.10 -12.19
CA LEU A 67 8.19 7.53 -12.46
C LEU A 67 8.07 8.35 -11.18
N CYS A 68 7.23 7.94 -10.23
CA CYS A 68 7.12 8.65 -8.96
C CYS A 68 8.46 8.64 -8.20
N ARG A 69 9.13 7.48 -8.14
CA ARG A 69 10.40 7.34 -7.41
C ARG A 69 11.52 8.16 -8.04
N LEU A 70 11.63 8.22 -9.35
CA LEU A 70 12.70 8.96 -10.03
C LEU A 70 12.51 10.47 -9.88
N ASN A 71 11.28 10.95 -10.06
CA ASN A 71 10.98 12.37 -10.09
C ASN A 71 10.81 12.98 -8.70
N MET A 72 10.30 12.20 -7.74
CA MET A 72 9.98 12.70 -6.40
C MET A 72 10.89 12.09 -5.32
N HIS A 73 11.64 11.02 -5.61
CA HIS A 73 12.42 10.21 -4.62
C HIS A 73 11.58 9.39 -3.64
N TYR A 74 10.26 9.38 -3.82
CA TYR A 74 9.33 8.61 -3.01
C TYR A 74 8.13 8.15 -3.84
N LYS A 75 7.34 7.25 -3.24
CA LYS A 75 6.23 6.55 -3.88
C LYS A 75 4.90 6.97 -3.23
N TYR A 76 4.68 8.26 -3.01
CA TYR A 76 3.53 8.72 -2.21
C TYR A 76 2.23 8.70 -3.00
N ASN A 77 2.27 8.99 -4.30
CA ASN A 77 1.11 8.94 -5.18
C ASN A 77 0.69 7.51 -5.51
N VAL A 78 1.61 6.53 -5.43
CA VAL A 78 1.29 5.11 -5.69
C VAL A 78 1.22 4.32 -4.39
N ASN A 79 0.01 3.89 -4.04
CA ASN A 79 -0.26 3.12 -2.83
C ASN A 79 -0.94 1.77 -3.11
N ILE A 80 -0.27 0.83 -3.79
CA ILE A 80 -0.85 -0.49 -4.15
C ILE A 80 -1.63 -1.11 -3.00
N ASN A 81 -1.06 -1.18 -1.79
CA ASN A 81 -1.69 -1.93 -0.70
C ASN A 81 -3.04 -1.35 -0.26
N GLN A 82 -3.28 -0.06 -0.53
CA GLN A 82 -4.55 0.61 -0.23
C GLN A 82 -5.39 0.84 -1.49
N ASN A 83 -4.78 0.69 -2.67
CA ASN A 83 -5.49 0.74 -3.93
C ASN A 83 -5.99 -0.67 -4.28
N GLU A 84 -7.30 -0.88 -4.10
CA GLU A 84 -7.93 -2.17 -4.36
C GLU A 84 -7.69 -2.67 -5.80
N THR A 85 -7.84 -1.79 -6.80
CA THR A 85 -7.62 -2.12 -8.22
C THR A 85 -6.19 -2.59 -8.49
N LEU A 86 -5.17 -1.81 -8.10
CA LEU A 86 -3.76 -2.17 -8.35
C LEU A 86 -3.37 -3.44 -7.59
N ARG A 87 -3.90 -3.62 -6.38
CA ARG A 87 -3.71 -4.85 -5.58
C ARG A 87 -4.35 -6.05 -6.27
N LYS A 88 -5.58 -5.90 -6.77
CA LYS A 88 -6.32 -6.92 -7.50
C LYS A 88 -5.57 -7.36 -8.77
N VAL A 89 -5.06 -6.42 -9.57
CA VAL A 89 -4.21 -6.72 -10.74
C VAL A 89 -3.01 -7.57 -10.34
N LYS A 90 -2.27 -7.18 -9.29
CA LYS A 90 -1.10 -7.93 -8.81
C LYS A 90 -1.45 -9.35 -8.39
N HIS A 91 -2.57 -9.55 -7.69
CA HIS A 91 -2.99 -10.87 -7.24
C HIS A 91 -3.38 -11.76 -8.42
N ILE A 92 -4.30 -11.32 -9.28
CA ILE A 92 -4.76 -12.08 -10.44
C ILE A 92 -3.59 -12.44 -11.35
N ARG A 93 -2.71 -11.47 -11.66
CA ARG A 93 -1.52 -11.72 -12.48
C ARG A 93 -0.62 -12.78 -11.86
N ASN A 94 -0.36 -12.70 -10.56
CA ASN A 94 0.50 -13.69 -9.89
C ASN A 94 -0.14 -15.07 -9.84
N ASP A 95 -1.46 -15.16 -9.73
CA ASP A 95 -2.18 -16.42 -9.71
C ASP A 95 -2.22 -17.07 -11.10
N ILE A 96 -2.43 -16.31 -12.17
CA ILE A 96 -2.64 -16.88 -13.51
C ILE A 96 -1.34 -16.97 -14.32
N VAL A 97 -0.53 -15.92 -14.30
CA VAL A 97 0.61 -15.75 -15.22
C VAL A 97 1.95 -15.89 -14.51
N GLY A 98 2.05 -15.39 -13.27
CA GLY A 98 3.33 -15.29 -12.55
C GLY A 98 3.77 -16.62 -11.92
N HIS A 99 2.92 -17.18 -11.05
CA HIS A 99 3.24 -18.34 -10.23
C HIS A 99 2.07 -19.34 -10.11
N PRO A 100 1.43 -19.74 -11.23
CA PRO A 100 0.23 -20.59 -11.17
C PRO A 100 0.51 -21.97 -10.57
N THR A 101 1.72 -22.51 -10.73
CA THR A 101 2.07 -23.86 -10.31
C THR A 101 2.70 -23.93 -8.93
N HIS A 102 3.08 -22.81 -8.32
CA HIS A 102 3.72 -22.80 -7.01
C HIS A 102 3.81 -21.38 -6.43
N ARG A 103 2.71 -20.88 -5.87
CA ARG A 103 2.73 -19.59 -5.15
C ARG A 103 2.88 -19.82 -3.65
N THR A 104 4.01 -19.40 -3.10
CA THR A 104 4.18 -19.28 -1.65
C THR A 104 3.61 -17.96 -1.17
N TYR A 105 2.87 -17.97 -0.07
CA TYR A 105 2.32 -16.74 0.51
C TYR A 105 2.93 -16.43 1.89
N GLU A 106 2.79 -15.19 2.34
CA GLU A 106 3.59 -14.61 3.43
C GLU A 106 3.37 -15.22 4.84
N GLY A 107 2.32 -16.03 5.06
CA GLY A 107 2.12 -16.78 6.30
C GLY A 107 2.50 -18.27 6.22
N GLY A 108 3.08 -18.71 5.10
CA GLY A 108 3.33 -20.13 4.80
C GLY A 108 2.11 -20.83 4.21
N GLY A 109 2.34 -21.80 3.33
CA GLY A 109 1.33 -22.45 2.49
C GLY A 109 1.62 -22.23 1.01
N VAL A 110 1.08 -23.12 0.18
CA VAL A 110 1.32 -23.16 -1.27
C VAL A 110 -0.02 -23.14 -2.00
N GLY A 111 -0.16 -22.23 -2.95
CA GLY A 111 -1.31 -22.16 -3.85
C GLY A 111 -0.95 -22.66 -5.24
N TYR A 112 -1.91 -23.36 -5.84
CA TYR A 112 -1.91 -23.79 -7.24
C TYR A 112 -3.16 -23.21 -7.90
N SER A 113 -2.98 -22.40 -8.92
CA SER A 113 -4.06 -21.67 -9.57
C SER A 113 -4.33 -22.25 -10.96
N MET A 114 -5.60 -22.53 -11.25
CA MET A 114 -6.06 -23.17 -12.47
C MET A 114 -7.07 -22.27 -13.17
N LEU A 115 -6.75 -21.86 -14.39
CA LEU A 115 -7.66 -21.09 -15.24
C LEU A 115 -8.74 -22.01 -15.81
N ASN A 116 -10.01 -21.63 -15.67
CA ASN A 116 -11.13 -22.37 -16.24
C ASN A 116 -11.33 -21.95 -17.70
N LEU A 117 -10.66 -22.63 -18.62
CA LEU A 117 -10.70 -22.30 -20.06
C LEU A 117 -12.06 -22.49 -20.73
N GLU A 118 -12.93 -23.33 -20.17
CA GLU A 118 -14.27 -23.54 -20.72
C GLU A 118 -15.20 -22.36 -20.42
N LYS A 119 -14.95 -21.64 -19.33
CA LYS A 119 -15.78 -20.51 -18.88
C LYS A 119 -15.13 -19.15 -19.14
N THR A 120 -13.80 -19.10 -19.21
CA THR A 120 -13.06 -17.87 -19.41
C THR A 120 -13.30 -17.31 -20.81
N THR A 121 -13.60 -16.02 -20.88
CA THR A 121 -13.76 -15.24 -22.11
C THR A 121 -12.85 -14.02 -22.06
N LEU A 122 -12.83 -13.18 -23.11
CA LEU A 122 -12.13 -11.90 -23.02
C LEU A 122 -12.77 -10.95 -21.99
N LYS A 123 -14.06 -11.10 -21.69
CA LYS A 123 -14.79 -10.27 -20.72
C LYS A 123 -14.62 -10.76 -19.29
N GLU A 124 -14.53 -12.07 -19.09
CA GLU A 124 -14.49 -12.68 -17.76
C GLU A 124 -13.33 -13.67 -17.63
N ILE A 125 -12.46 -13.42 -16.67
CA ILE A 125 -11.40 -14.35 -16.28
C ILE A 125 -11.88 -15.16 -15.09
N ILE A 126 -12.03 -16.46 -15.27
CA ILE A 126 -12.53 -17.38 -14.24
C ILE A 126 -11.44 -18.38 -13.89
N TYR A 127 -11.02 -18.41 -12.63
CA TYR A 127 -9.98 -19.32 -12.16
C TYR A 127 -10.24 -19.72 -10.71
N GLU A 128 -9.64 -20.84 -10.31
CA GLU A 128 -9.64 -21.32 -8.93
C GLU A 128 -8.22 -21.39 -8.40
N THR A 129 -8.06 -21.17 -7.10
CA THR A 129 -6.80 -21.38 -6.38
C THR A 129 -7.00 -22.48 -5.37
N HIS A 130 -6.29 -23.60 -5.57
CA HIS A 130 -6.16 -24.69 -4.63
C HIS A 130 -5.08 -24.35 -3.63
N PHE A 131 -5.49 -23.97 -2.44
CA PHE A 131 -4.60 -23.52 -1.40
C PHE A 131 -4.35 -24.61 -0.35
N PHE A 132 -3.07 -24.91 -0.08
CA PHE A 132 -2.64 -25.93 0.86
C PHE A 132 -1.81 -25.34 2.01
N LYS A 133 -2.18 -25.67 3.25
CA LYS A 133 -1.38 -25.37 4.45
C LYS A 133 -1.69 -26.32 5.59
N ASP A 134 -0.66 -26.90 6.19
CA ASP A 134 -0.76 -27.80 7.36
C ASP A 134 -1.87 -28.85 7.20
N ASN A 135 -1.83 -29.57 6.08
CA ASN A 135 -2.80 -30.60 5.65
C ASN A 135 -4.23 -30.12 5.38
N ASN A 136 -4.52 -28.82 5.47
CA ASN A 136 -5.79 -28.25 5.01
C ASN A 136 -5.72 -27.88 3.53
N HIS A 137 -6.81 -28.14 2.82
CA HIS A 137 -7.03 -27.76 1.43
C HIS A 137 -8.28 -26.88 1.33
N GLU A 138 -8.12 -25.68 0.78
CA GLU A 138 -9.19 -24.73 0.48
C GLU A 138 -9.22 -24.45 -1.02
N ILE A 139 -10.42 -24.30 -1.59
CA ILE A 139 -10.61 -23.92 -2.99
C ILE A 139 -11.22 -22.52 -3.02
N ILE A 140 -10.48 -21.57 -3.59
CA ILE A 140 -10.92 -20.18 -3.73
C ILE A 140 -11.30 -19.94 -5.19
N SER A 141 -12.59 -19.75 -5.46
CA SER A 141 -13.09 -19.42 -6.80
C SER A 141 -13.06 -17.91 -7.05
N ASN A 142 -12.56 -17.50 -8.21
CA ASN A 142 -12.46 -16.11 -8.61
C ASN A 142 -13.17 -15.88 -9.96
N ASN A 143 -13.99 -14.83 -10.02
CA ASN A 143 -14.53 -14.29 -11.27
C ASN A 143 -14.11 -12.81 -11.39
N VAL A 144 -13.46 -12.47 -12.48
CA VAL A 144 -12.94 -11.13 -12.75
C VAL A 144 -13.56 -10.58 -14.02
N ASP A 145 -14.34 -9.52 -13.88
CA ASP A 145 -14.72 -8.65 -14.99
C ASP A 145 -13.48 -7.90 -15.50
N THR A 146 -13.04 -8.29 -16.69
CA THR A 146 -11.79 -7.83 -17.29
C THR A 146 -11.89 -6.40 -17.77
N TYR A 147 -13.03 -6.00 -18.36
CA TYR A 147 -13.20 -4.64 -18.87
C TYR A 147 -13.33 -3.65 -17.73
N LYS A 148 -14.07 -3.99 -16.68
CA LYS A 148 -14.11 -3.20 -15.46
C LYS A 148 -12.71 -3.04 -14.85
N LEU A 149 -11.93 -4.12 -14.77
CA LEU A 149 -10.57 -4.09 -14.26
C LEU A 149 -9.66 -3.15 -15.09
N MET A 150 -9.81 -3.14 -16.41
CA MET A 150 -9.10 -2.24 -17.32
C MET A 150 -9.50 -0.78 -17.08
N ASP A 151 -10.80 -0.48 -17.00
CA ASP A 151 -11.31 0.88 -16.82
C ASP A 151 -10.89 1.45 -15.45
N GLU A 152 -11.00 0.65 -14.39
CA GLU A 152 -10.51 1.02 -13.05
C GLU A 152 -9.00 1.30 -13.06
N PHE A 153 -8.22 0.48 -13.77
CA PHE A 153 -6.77 0.66 -13.87
C PHE A 153 -6.41 1.96 -14.59
N ILE A 154 -7.07 2.28 -15.71
CA ILE A 154 -6.84 3.53 -16.44
C ILE A 154 -7.23 4.73 -15.57
N SER A 155 -8.39 4.67 -14.91
CA SER A 155 -8.84 5.73 -14.01
C SER A 155 -7.80 6.03 -12.93
N GLU A 156 -7.32 5.01 -12.22
CA GLU A 156 -6.30 5.19 -11.19
C GLU A 156 -4.97 5.69 -11.78
N SER A 157 -4.53 5.11 -12.90
CA SER A 157 -3.26 5.49 -13.53
C SER A 157 -3.27 6.96 -13.96
N SER A 158 -4.38 7.44 -14.50
CA SER A 158 -4.55 8.84 -14.87
C SER A 158 -4.52 9.77 -13.66
N VAL A 159 -5.14 9.39 -12.53
CA VAL A 159 -5.04 10.16 -11.29
C VAL A 159 -3.59 10.26 -10.83
N ILE A 160 -2.85 9.15 -10.78
CA ILE A 160 -1.44 9.13 -10.37
C ILE A 160 -0.57 10.00 -11.28
N ILE A 161 -0.75 9.89 -12.60
CA ILE A 161 0.02 10.67 -13.58
C ILE A 161 -0.26 12.17 -13.43
N GLU A 162 -1.53 12.54 -13.24
CA GLU A 162 -1.91 13.94 -13.06
C GLU A 162 -1.36 14.51 -11.75
N GLU A 163 -1.41 13.76 -10.65
CA GLU A 163 -0.78 14.20 -9.40
C GLU A 163 0.74 14.34 -9.51
N LEU A 164 1.40 13.43 -10.24
CA LEU A 164 2.83 13.53 -10.51
C LEU A 164 3.15 14.79 -11.32
N LYS A 165 2.35 15.07 -12.36
CA LYS A 165 2.48 16.30 -13.16
C LYS A 165 2.33 17.53 -12.28
N ASN A 166 1.28 17.58 -11.47
CA ASN A 166 1.05 18.70 -10.56
C ASN A 166 2.21 18.88 -9.59
N HIS A 167 2.74 17.80 -9.02
CA HIS A 167 3.89 17.86 -8.13
C HIS A 167 5.13 18.48 -8.78
N LEU A 168 5.42 18.15 -10.05
CA LEU A 168 6.58 18.70 -10.75
C LEU A 168 6.48 20.20 -11.00
N MET A 169 5.27 20.77 -10.97
CA MET A 169 5.02 22.20 -11.20
C MET A 169 4.91 23.01 -9.90
N VAL A 170 4.90 22.36 -8.74
CA VAL A 170 4.70 23.04 -7.45
C VAL A 170 6.00 23.69 -7.00
N GLU A 171 5.92 24.99 -6.68
CA GLU A 171 6.98 25.69 -5.98
C GLU A 171 7.17 25.13 -4.58
N ARG A 172 8.44 24.94 -4.21
CA ARG A 172 8.80 24.43 -2.89
C ARG A 172 8.86 25.59 -1.90
N ASP A 173 8.12 25.45 -0.81
CA ASP A 173 8.13 26.32 0.36
C ASP A 173 8.09 25.45 1.63
N LYS A 174 7.94 26.02 2.83
CA LYS A 174 7.95 25.28 4.11
C LYS A 174 6.57 25.12 4.76
N THR A 175 5.50 25.38 4.03
CA THR A 175 4.13 25.47 4.58
C THR A 175 3.69 24.14 5.19
N LEU A 176 3.82 23.04 4.45
CA LEU A 176 3.39 21.72 4.95
C LEU A 176 4.32 21.19 6.02
N PHE A 177 5.62 21.47 5.92
CA PHE A 177 6.61 21.17 6.94
C PHE A 177 6.23 21.81 8.28
N ASN A 178 5.90 23.11 8.30
CA ASN A 178 5.52 23.81 9.52
C ASN A 178 4.21 23.26 10.10
N LEU A 179 3.15 23.16 9.29
CA LEU A 179 1.85 22.62 9.73
C LEU A 179 1.98 21.20 10.30
N SER A 180 2.68 20.32 9.60
CA SER A 180 2.87 18.93 10.04
C SER A 180 3.75 18.82 11.29
N TYR A 181 4.73 19.72 11.47
CA TYR A 181 5.56 19.78 12.67
C TYR A 181 4.72 20.18 13.89
N ASP A 182 3.92 21.23 13.76
CA ASP A 182 3.08 21.72 14.85
C ASP A 182 2.08 20.64 15.30
N ILE A 183 1.44 19.95 14.36
CA ILE A 183 0.57 18.80 14.65
C ILE A 183 1.36 17.70 15.38
N ALA A 184 2.53 17.28 14.87
CA ALA A 184 3.30 16.22 15.51
C ALA A 184 3.79 16.60 16.92
N ASN A 185 4.14 17.87 17.14
CA ASN A 185 4.56 18.39 18.43
C ASN A 185 3.37 18.53 19.41
N ASN A 186 2.19 18.91 18.93
CA ASN A 186 0.96 18.94 19.73
C ASN A 186 0.52 17.53 20.14
N VAL A 187 0.53 16.58 19.21
CA VAL A 187 0.26 15.16 19.49
C VAL A 187 1.25 14.60 20.52
N ARG A 188 2.52 14.99 20.46
CA ARG A 188 3.52 14.62 21.48
C ARG A 188 3.16 15.13 22.88
N LYS A 189 2.46 16.26 22.96
CA LYS A 189 1.94 16.89 24.19
C LYS A 189 0.50 16.48 24.52
N TYR A 190 -0.05 15.46 23.86
CA TYR A 190 -1.43 14.99 24.04
C TYR A 190 -2.50 16.02 23.66
N ILE A 191 -2.17 16.95 22.75
CA ILE A 191 -3.11 17.93 22.22
C ILE A 191 -3.54 17.46 20.83
N TYR A 192 -4.82 17.11 20.69
CA TYR A 192 -5.41 16.59 19.46
C TYR A 192 -6.41 17.61 18.91
N ASN A 193 -6.11 18.18 17.74
CA ASN A 193 -6.94 19.18 17.10
C ASN A 193 -7.26 18.76 15.66
N LEU A 194 -8.53 18.42 15.42
CA LEU A 194 -8.99 18.00 14.09
C LEU A 194 -8.93 19.15 13.08
N ASP A 195 -9.09 20.41 13.51
CA ASP A 195 -9.04 21.56 12.60
C ASP A 195 -7.64 21.78 12.05
N ASP A 196 -6.60 21.58 12.87
CA ASP A 196 -5.21 21.63 12.40
C ASP A 196 -4.94 20.54 11.35
N LEU A 197 -5.48 19.33 11.57
CA LEU A 197 -5.33 18.21 10.66
C LEU A 197 -6.10 18.40 9.34
N HIS A 198 -7.32 18.94 9.42
CA HIS A 198 -8.10 19.33 8.24
C HIS A 198 -7.42 20.45 7.46
N ASN A 199 -6.85 21.45 8.14
CA ASN A 199 -6.07 22.51 7.51
C ASN A 199 -4.84 21.94 6.77
N LEU A 200 -4.10 21.01 7.37
CA LEU A 200 -3.00 20.32 6.69
C LEU A 200 -3.47 19.57 5.44
N ARG A 201 -4.58 18.83 5.55
CA ARG A 201 -5.19 18.08 4.45
C ARG A 201 -5.56 18.99 3.29
N ASP A 202 -6.29 20.06 3.58
CA ASP A 202 -6.84 20.95 2.57
C ASP A 202 -5.72 21.80 1.94
N THR A 203 -4.71 22.18 2.72
CA THR A 203 -3.48 22.82 2.22
C THR A 203 -2.73 21.87 1.28
N TYR A 204 -2.58 20.59 1.63
CA TYR A 204 -1.92 19.60 0.77
C TYR A 204 -2.67 19.40 -0.55
N ILE A 205 -3.99 19.21 -0.48
CA ILE A 205 -4.87 19.05 -1.65
C ILE A 205 -4.77 20.27 -2.57
N LYS A 206 -4.88 21.47 -2.01
CA LYS A 206 -4.79 22.72 -2.78
C LYS A 206 -3.41 22.89 -3.42
N LYS A 207 -2.34 22.67 -2.65
CA LYS A 207 -0.96 22.87 -3.11
C LYS A 207 -0.59 21.91 -4.23
N TYR A 208 -0.89 20.63 -4.08
CA TYR A 208 -0.52 19.60 -5.06
C TYR A 208 -1.63 19.24 -6.05
N LYS A 209 -2.78 19.92 -5.99
CA LYS A 209 -3.97 19.65 -6.82
C LYS A 209 -4.34 18.16 -6.84
N VAL A 210 -4.26 17.53 -5.68
CA VAL A 210 -4.56 16.10 -5.49
C VAL A 210 -6.07 15.91 -5.42
N SER A 211 -6.61 14.88 -6.05
CA SER A 211 -8.05 14.60 -5.97
C SER A 211 -8.44 14.19 -4.53
N LYS A 212 -9.60 14.67 -4.04
CA LYS A 212 -10.06 14.37 -2.67
C LYS A 212 -10.20 12.88 -2.38
N GLY A 213 -10.59 12.10 -3.39
CA GLY A 213 -10.73 10.64 -3.31
C GLY A 213 -9.46 9.85 -3.58
N SER A 214 -8.30 10.52 -3.74
CA SER A 214 -7.06 9.86 -4.09
C SER A 214 -6.59 8.84 -3.03
N ASN A 215 -5.98 7.76 -3.53
CA ASN A 215 -5.24 6.78 -2.74
C ASN A 215 -3.85 7.26 -2.30
N ASN A 216 -3.55 8.55 -2.50
CA ASN A 216 -2.31 9.20 -2.07
C ASN A 216 -1.97 8.89 -0.61
N ARG A 217 -0.73 8.45 -0.39
CA ARG A 217 -0.27 7.94 0.91
C ARG A 217 -0.30 9.00 2.01
N ILE A 218 -0.15 10.30 1.69
CA ILE A 218 -0.25 11.37 2.70
C ILE A 218 -1.70 11.52 3.15
N LEU A 219 -2.63 11.59 2.20
CA LEU A 219 -4.07 11.67 2.50
C LEU A 219 -4.55 10.46 3.29
N TRP A 220 -4.11 9.25 2.92
CA TRP A 220 -4.42 8.05 3.69
C TRP A 220 -3.89 8.12 5.13
N ARG A 221 -2.65 8.59 5.34
CA ARG A 221 -2.11 8.75 6.71
C ARG A 221 -2.85 9.81 7.52
N ILE A 222 -3.29 10.88 6.87
CA ILE A 222 -4.13 11.90 7.51
C ILE A 222 -5.43 11.24 8.01
N ARG A 223 -6.10 10.43 7.18
CA ARG A 223 -7.30 9.67 7.61
C ARG A 223 -7.03 8.71 8.76
N LEU A 224 -5.89 8.01 8.76
CA LEU A 224 -5.48 7.18 9.89
C LEU A 224 -5.31 8.01 11.17
N LEU A 225 -4.71 9.20 11.06
CA LEU A 225 -4.52 10.08 12.20
C LEU A 225 -5.85 10.68 12.71
N GLU A 226 -6.78 11.02 11.81
CA GLU A 226 -8.15 11.42 12.17
C GLU A 226 -8.82 10.34 13.02
N LYS A 227 -8.73 9.06 12.60
CA LYS A 227 -9.21 7.92 13.40
C LYS A 227 -8.53 7.83 14.77
N CYS A 228 -7.20 7.98 14.81
CA CYS A 228 -6.44 7.95 16.06
C CYS A 228 -6.87 9.04 17.06
N PHE A 229 -7.29 10.23 16.61
CA PHE A 229 -7.74 11.31 17.51
C PHE A 229 -9.05 10.97 18.23
N SER A 230 -9.90 10.15 17.60
CA SER A 230 -11.13 9.63 18.21
C SER A 230 -10.97 8.28 18.91
N TRP A 231 -9.79 7.65 18.83
CA TRP A 231 -9.57 6.31 19.34
C TRP A 231 -9.30 6.36 20.86
N THR A 232 -10.20 5.77 21.62
CA THR A 232 -10.11 5.70 23.08
C THR A 232 -10.30 4.27 23.57
N ASP A 233 -9.80 3.99 24.77
CA ASP A 233 -9.95 2.71 25.47
C ASP A 233 -10.01 2.99 26.98
N THR A 234 -10.57 2.06 27.76
CA THR A 234 -10.57 2.16 29.23
C THR A 234 -9.30 1.61 29.87
N ASN A 235 -8.53 0.81 29.14
CA ASN A 235 -7.31 0.19 29.63
C ASN A 235 -6.10 1.13 29.46
N GLU A 236 -5.42 1.47 30.56
CA GLU A 236 -4.26 2.37 30.54
C GLU A 236 -3.10 1.88 29.65
N ASP A 237 -2.82 0.56 29.64
CA ASP A 237 -1.76 -0.02 28.80
C ASP A 237 -2.11 0.14 27.29
N VAL A 238 -3.41 0.12 26.96
CA VAL A 238 -3.91 0.33 25.59
C VAL A 238 -3.92 1.81 25.23
N LEU A 239 -4.30 2.70 26.15
CA LEU A 239 -4.21 4.15 25.93
C LEU A 239 -2.77 4.58 25.61
N GLU A 240 -1.78 4.08 26.37
CA GLU A 240 -0.36 4.35 26.09
C GLU A 240 0.04 3.87 24.67
N LEU A 241 -0.50 2.73 24.23
CA LEU A 241 -0.30 2.22 22.87
C LEU A 241 -0.93 3.14 21.83
N ILE A 242 -2.19 3.53 21.99
CA ILE A 242 -2.91 4.42 21.07
C ILE A 242 -2.12 5.74 20.95
N GLU A 243 -1.77 6.36 22.07
CA GLU A 243 -0.99 7.60 22.11
C GLU A 243 0.36 7.51 21.39
N TYR A 244 1.02 6.35 21.47
CA TYR A 244 2.24 6.07 20.72
C TYR A 244 1.99 5.94 19.22
N LEU A 245 0.94 5.22 18.82
CA LEU A 245 0.57 5.03 17.42
C LEU A 245 0.13 6.36 16.78
N THR A 246 -0.66 7.18 17.49
CA THR A 246 -1.04 8.55 17.09
C THR A 246 0.20 9.41 16.82
N PHE A 247 1.18 9.38 17.74
CA PHE A 247 2.45 10.08 17.54
C PHE A 247 3.24 9.55 16.34
N LYS A 248 3.30 8.23 16.17
CA LYS A 248 4.04 7.61 15.06
C LYS A 248 3.47 7.99 13.70
N GLU A 249 2.15 8.05 13.59
CA GLU A 249 1.48 8.44 12.36
C GLU A 249 1.61 9.95 12.09
N SER A 250 1.43 10.81 13.10
CA SER A 250 1.66 12.26 12.94
C SER A 250 3.11 12.58 12.58
N TYR A 251 4.07 11.93 13.24
CA TYR A 251 5.48 12.07 12.91
C TYR A 251 5.78 11.58 11.49
N LYS A 252 5.12 10.51 11.04
CA LYS A 252 5.32 10.00 9.68
C LYS A 252 4.82 10.98 8.63
N ILE A 253 3.69 11.63 8.87
CA ILE A 253 3.18 12.71 8.01
C ILE A 253 4.20 13.84 7.97
N HIS A 254 4.74 14.26 9.12
CA HIS A 254 5.80 15.27 9.18
C HIS A 254 7.04 14.90 8.35
N GLU A 255 7.55 13.66 8.49
CA GLU A 255 8.67 13.19 7.67
C GLU A 255 8.35 13.24 6.16
N MET A 256 7.11 12.95 5.78
CA MET A 256 6.69 12.97 4.38
C MET A 256 6.62 14.41 3.86
N CYS A 257 5.99 15.32 4.59
CA CYS A 257 5.92 16.75 4.26
C CYS A 257 7.31 17.38 4.17
N ALA A 258 8.19 17.11 5.13
CA ALA A 258 9.59 17.57 5.12
C ALA A 258 10.31 17.13 3.83
N LYS A 259 10.13 15.87 3.41
CA LYS A 259 10.71 15.34 2.18
C LYS A 259 10.13 15.98 0.91
N LEU A 260 8.83 16.24 0.86
CA LEU A 260 8.21 16.94 -0.27
C LEU A 260 8.86 18.33 -0.48
N GLU A 261 9.11 19.02 0.62
CA GLU A 261 9.60 20.40 0.66
C GLU A 261 11.14 20.49 0.76
N ASN A 262 11.83 19.34 0.64
CA ASN A 262 13.29 19.22 0.71
C ASN A 262 13.91 19.82 1.99
N VAL A 263 13.20 19.68 3.11
CA VAL A 263 13.63 20.08 4.45
C VAL A 263 13.99 18.84 5.26
N SER A 264 15.02 18.94 6.10
CA SER A 264 15.34 17.89 7.07
C SER A 264 14.25 17.81 8.14
N PRO A 265 13.61 16.64 8.37
CA PRO A 265 12.59 16.52 9.41
C PRO A 265 13.20 16.77 10.79
N GLN A 266 12.50 17.50 11.64
CA GLN A 266 12.92 17.67 13.02
C GLN A 266 12.72 16.35 13.77
N LYS A 267 13.66 15.99 14.63
CA LYS A 267 13.55 14.74 15.41
C LYS A 267 12.61 14.96 16.58
N LEU A 268 11.53 14.20 16.59
CA LEU A 268 10.64 14.08 17.74
C LEU A 268 10.75 12.65 18.29
N PHE A 269 10.63 12.51 19.61
CA PHE A 269 10.71 11.23 20.28
C PHE A 269 9.49 11.00 21.18
N LYS A 270 9.01 9.76 21.17
CA LYS A 270 8.05 9.23 22.13
C LYS A 270 8.52 7.83 22.55
N PRO A 271 8.57 7.52 23.85
CA PRO A 271 9.02 6.21 24.33
C PRO A 271 8.08 5.09 23.83
N LEU A 272 8.64 3.89 23.70
CA LEU A 272 7.87 2.71 23.32
C LEU A 272 6.88 2.34 24.46
N PRO A 273 5.60 2.08 24.17
CA PRO A 273 4.62 1.74 25.18
C PRO A 273 4.87 0.33 25.75
N LYS A 274 4.33 0.07 26.93
CA LYS A 274 4.49 -1.19 27.66
C LYS A 274 4.11 -2.41 26.83
N LEU A 275 2.97 -2.35 26.13
CA LEU A 275 2.48 -3.44 25.27
C LEU A 275 3.47 -3.81 24.15
N LEU A 276 4.07 -2.82 23.48
CA LEU A 276 5.09 -3.07 22.46
C LEU A 276 6.42 -3.52 23.06
N LYS A 277 6.83 -2.98 24.22
CA LYS A 277 8.02 -3.46 24.95
C LYS A 277 7.88 -4.95 25.29
N GLU A 278 6.72 -5.37 25.77
CA GLU A 278 6.40 -6.77 26.07
C GLU A 278 6.48 -7.64 24.80
N MET A 279 5.81 -7.22 23.72
CA MET A 279 5.84 -7.92 22.44
C MET A 279 7.27 -8.08 21.90
N TYR A 280 8.08 -7.03 21.95
CA TYR A 280 9.45 -7.10 21.45
C TYR A 280 10.33 -8.02 22.31
N ARG A 281 10.12 -8.06 23.64
CA ARG A 281 10.78 -9.04 24.51
C ARG A 281 10.36 -10.46 24.19
N PHE A 282 9.07 -10.67 23.90
CA PHE A 282 8.55 -11.97 23.47
C PHE A 282 9.21 -12.43 22.15
N LEU A 283 9.31 -11.56 21.14
CA LEU A 283 9.98 -11.86 19.87
C LEU A 283 11.50 -12.07 19.98
N ASN A 284 12.13 -11.47 20.99
CA ASN A 284 13.53 -11.73 21.30
C ASN A 284 13.75 -13.13 21.86
N LYS A 285 12.81 -13.63 22.69
CA LYS A 285 12.83 -14.98 23.26
C LYS A 285 12.41 -16.06 22.25
N ASN A 286 11.44 -15.75 21.37
CA ASN A 286 10.86 -16.68 20.40
C ASN A 286 11.22 -16.27 18.96
N LYS A 287 12.45 -16.58 18.54
CA LYS A 287 12.98 -16.10 17.24
C LYS A 287 12.23 -16.67 16.04
N ASP A 288 11.77 -17.91 16.14
CA ASP A 288 10.97 -18.64 15.16
C ASP A 288 9.62 -17.96 14.87
N LYS A 289 9.06 -17.27 15.87
CA LYS A 289 7.77 -16.57 15.76
C LYS A 289 7.83 -15.24 15.00
N ARG A 290 9.02 -14.71 14.73
CA ARG A 290 9.21 -13.43 14.02
C ARG A 290 8.67 -13.41 12.60
N LYS A 291 8.48 -14.57 11.97
CA LYS A 291 7.91 -14.65 10.62
C LYS A 291 6.42 -14.29 10.57
N TYR A 292 5.69 -14.48 11.68
CA TYR A 292 4.24 -14.31 11.74
C TYR A 292 3.79 -12.85 11.90
N ILE A 293 4.68 -11.91 12.23
CA ILE A 293 4.26 -10.52 12.45
C ILE A 293 3.91 -9.78 11.14
N LYS A 294 4.45 -10.22 9.99
CA LYS A 294 4.29 -9.51 8.71
C LYS A 294 2.83 -9.41 8.25
N THR A 295 2.04 -10.44 8.52
CA THR A 295 0.64 -10.55 8.10
C THR A 295 -0.31 -9.76 9.00
N LEU A 296 0.16 -9.26 10.15
CA LEU A 296 -0.66 -8.47 11.08
C LEU A 296 -1.04 -7.07 10.56
N LEU A 297 -0.51 -6.66 9.41
CA LEU A 297 -0.84 -5.39 8.76
C LEU A 297 -2.15 -5.44 7.97
N ASP A 298 -2.66 -6.62 7.68
CA ASP A 298 -3.76 -6.82 6.74
C ASP A 298 -4.67 -7.96 7.23
N ASN A 299 -5.83 -7.61 7.78
CA ASN A 299 -6.82 -8.58 8.25
C ASN A 299 -7.53 -9.34 7.12
N SER A 300 -7.40 -8.88 5.87
CA SER A 300 -7.87 -9.61 4.69
C SER A 300 -6.89 -10.69 4.24
N SER A 301 -5.68 -10.73 4.81
CA SER A 301 -4.77 -11.84 4.61
C SER A 301 -5.40 -13.13 5.11
N MET A 302 -5.44 -14.14 4.25
CA MET A 302 -5.81 -15.52 4.58
C MET A 302 -5.05 -16.09 5.80
N TYR A 303 -3.91 -15.52 6.17
CA TYR A 303 -3.11 -15.96 7.32
C TYR A 303 -3.31 -15.17 8.58
N TYR A 304 -4.00 -14.04 8.51
CA TYR A 304 -4.10 -13.11 9.63
C TYR A 304 -4.48 -13.83 10.92
N LYS A 305 -5.59 -14.59 10.92
CA LYS A 305 -6.08 -15.32 12.10
C LYS A 305 -5.09 -16.37 12.62
N LYS A 306 -4.46 -17.12 11.71
CA LYS A 306 -3.54 -18.20 12.08
C LYS A 306 -2.20 -17.69 12.61
N ASP A 307 -1.69 -16.63 12.01
CA ASP A 307 -0.45 -16.01 12.44
C ASP A 307 -0.64 -15.27 13.77
N LEU A 308 -1.83 -14.70 13.99
CA LEU A 308 -2.25 -14.14 15.27
C LEU A 308 -2.29 -15.23 16.36
N GLU A 309 -2.89 -16.39 16.08
CA GLU A 309 -2.89 -17.57 16.97
C GLU A 309 -1.47 -18.02 17.34
N ALA A 310 -0.58 -18.11 16.35
CA ALA A 310 0.81 -18.49 16.55
C ALA A 310 1.58 -17.53 17.46
N LEU A 311 1.13 -16.27 17.54
CA LEU A 311 1.71 -15.20 18.36
C LEU A 311 1.07 -15.06 19.74
N LYS A 312 0.09 -15.89 20.11
CA LYS A 312 -0.56 -15.82 21.43
C LYS A 312 0.43 -15.79 22.61
N GLY A 313 0.05 -15.03 23.63
CA GLY A 313 0.82 -14.81 24.85
C GLY A 313 0.89 -13.33 25.24
N PRO A 314 1.49 -12.45 24.41
CA PRO A 314 1.58 -11.02 24.70
C PRO A 314 0.21 -10.35 24.70
N LYS A 315 -0.03 -9.45 25.67
CA LYS A 315 -1.32 -8.73 25.80
C LYS A 315 -1.76 -7.99 24.53
N ILE A 316 -0.80 -7.46 23.77
CA ILE A 316 -1.09 -6.73 22.52
C ILE A 316 -1.73 -7.62 21.45
N ILE A 317 -1.45 -8.93 21.47
CA ILE A 317 -2.03 -9.88 20.52
C ILE A 317 -3.50 -10.12 20.88
N SER A 318 -3.80 -10.32 22.16
CA SER A 318 -5.19 -10.41 22.64
C SER A 318 -5.97 -9.13 22.37
N TYR A 319 -5.34 -7.95 22.51
CA TYR A 319 -5.98 -6.70 22.12
C TYR A 319 -6.26 -6.64 20.62
N LEU A 320 -5.28 -7.02 19.78
CA LEU A 320 -5.43 -7.05 18.33
C LEU A 320 -6.55 -8.01 17.86
N GLU A 321 -6.79 -9.11 18.58
CA GLU A 321 -7.91 -10.04 18.34
C GLU A 321 -9.30 -9.40 18.55
N THR A 322 -9.40 -8.36 19.38
CA THR A 322 -10.67 -7.66 19.65
C THR A 322 -11.01 -6.58 18.62
N LEU A 323 -10.03 -6.14 17.83
CA LEU A 323 -10.24 -5.09 16.83
C LEU A 323 -10.94 -5.64 15.58
N THR A 324 -11.92 -4.90 15.09
CA THR A 324 -12.64 -5.20 13.84
C THR A 324 -12.36 -4.20 12.72
N ASP A 325 -11.98 -2.96 13.07
CA ASP A 325 -11.63 -1.92 12.11
C ASP A 325 -10.25 -2.20 11.48
N ALA A 326 -10.21 -2.30 10.14
CA ALA A 326 -9.01 -2.64 9.39
C ALA A 326 -7.88 -1.60 9.52
N ASP A 327 -8.20 -0.32 9.68
CA ASP A 327 -7.19 0.72 9.87
C ASP A 327 -6.56 0.62 11.26
N LEU A 328 -7.38 0.36 12.30
CA LEU A 328 -6.87 0.15 13.66
C LEU A 328 -5.98 -1.10 13.74
N ILE A 329 -6.40 -2.18 13.08
CA ILE A 329 -5.59 -3.41 12.96
C ILE A 329 -4.25 -3.09 12.28
N TYR A 330 -4.27 -2.37 11.16
CA TYR A 330 -3.04 -1.96 10.47
C TYR A 330 -2.13 -1.13 11.39
N LEU A 331 -2.69 -0.20 12.17
CA LEU A 331 -1.91 0.64 13.09
C LEU A 331 -1.19 -0.18 14.16
N VAL A 332 -1.91 -1.07 14.85
CA VAL A 332 -1.32 -1.96 15.86
C VAL A 332 -0.32 -2.93 15.23
N GLY A 333 -0.72 -3.59 14.14
CA GLY A 333 0.12 -4.53 13.41
C GLY A 333 1.41 -3.88 12.91
N LYS A 334 1.36 -2.61 12.53
CA LYS A 334 2.54 -1.83 12.15
C LYS A 334 3.41 -1.48 13.33
N GLY A 335 2.81 -1.10 14.46
CA GLY A 335 3.52 -0.97 15.72
C GLY A 335 4.32 -2.22 16.07
N ILE A 336 3.76 -3.41 15.84
CA ILE A 336 4.45 -4.70 16.06
C ILE A 336 5.55 -4.94 15.00
N ASN A 337 5.27 -4.66 13.72
CA ASN A 337 6.21 -4.87 12.61
C ASN A 337 7.43 -3.93 12.62
N ASP A 338 7.35 -2.80 13.32
CA ASP A 338 8.49 -1.90 13.53
C ASP A 338 9.59 -2.53 14.42
N TYR A 339 9.38 -3.75 14.93
CA TYR A 339 10.39 -4.55 15.61
C TYR A 339 11.67 -4.67 14.78
N LYS A 340 12.80 -4.30 15.40
CA LYS A 340 14.14 -4.52 14.86
C LYS A 340 14.90 -5.48 15.73
N VAL A 341 15.55 -6.47 15.12
CA VAL A 341 16.49 -7.34 15.81
C VAL A 341 17.62 -6.46 16.33
N LYS A 342 17.82 -6.45 17.65
CA LYS A 342 19.02 -5.83 18.21
C LYS A 342 20.21 -6.66 17.75
N SER A 343 21.11 -6.07 16.96
CA SER A 343 22.46 -6.61 16.79
C SER A 343 23.10 -6.65 18.17
N LYS A 344 23.59 -7.83 18.57
CA LYS A 344 24.36 -7.98 19.80
C LYS A 344 25.67 -7.21 19.69
#